data_AF-D3Q2L2-F1
#
_entry.id   AF-D3Q2L2-F1
#
_cell.length_a   1.000
_cell.length_b   1.000
_cell.length_c   1.000
_cell.angle_alpha   90.00
_cell.angle_beta   90.00
_cell.angle_gamma   90.00
#
_symmetry.space_group_name_H-M   'P 1'
#
loop_
_entity.id
_entity.type
_entity.pdbx_description
1 polymer ?
#
loop_
_entity_poly.entity_id
_entity_poly.type
_entity_poly.pdbx_seq_one_letter_code
_entity_poly.pdbx_strand_id
1 'polypeptide(L)'
;MYPESQSPQPQDDQELFTQLYHGGQDPDQLDEDEQRKADVIKTVNAGVSASAAGGAAAASAMILGQQTAGAGAAGAGAGAMGSGGTAATLVKGGMGLKVMLGAAAGVVVVSGVVVVGVNVLDRGGAGTPDAAPISEAAMDEGIEKFDFENATFTDEAGSEVELTDGRFLPPGLPEDSNEGYHLNATEYADVDGDRDLDAAILLEWQPNAGHTTSYVYLWLWDGDKATQVEYPVTNGYYSSVGGLKAAKNGFTVETTAAPPDISSNDEPVKETITIGVEDGFPVQIEPVFGSADRCPEFPDFPATGPYEDVIPKVAPDDDAPDIGKAEDIKSVHAVWTDRSQAFQGEWMAARVERADGSISCGWIPADAAG
;
A
#
# COMPACT_ATOMS: atom_id res chain seq x y z
N MET A 1 51.48 18.37 12.89
CA MET A 1 50.35 18.74 13.75
C MET A 1 49.18 19.04 12.84
N TYR A 2 48.27 18.08 12.69
CA TYR A 2 46.97 18.23 12.06
C TYR A 2 45.93 18.10 13.18
N PRO A 3 44.83 18.87 13.17
CA PRO A 3 43.78 18.70 14.17
C PRO A 3 42.97 17.43 13.86
N GLU A 4 42.65 16.67 14.91
CA GLU A 4 41.76 15.51 14.86
C GLU A 4 40.35 15.93 14.42
N SER A 5 39.77 15.21 13.46
CA SER A 5 38.35 15.32 13.12
C SER A 5 37.55 14.54 14.16
N GLN A 6 36.66 15.21 14.87
CA GLN A 6 35.65 14.56 15.70
C GLN A 6 34.48 14.14 14.79
N SER A 7 34.13 12.86 14.83
CA SER A 7 32.88 12.35 14.24
C SER A 7 31.68 12.89 15.02
N PRO A 8 30.57 13.25 14.35
CA PRO A 8 29.35 13.64 15.03
C PRO A 8 28.79 12.44 15.81
N GLN A 9 28.44 12.66 17.08
CA GLN A 9 27.70 11.70 17.88
C GLN A 9 26.22 11.71 17.45
N PRO A 10 25.50 10.57 17.52
CA PRO A 10 24.05 10.57 17.36
C PRO A 10 23.44 11.41 18.49
N GLN A 11 22.63 12.40 18.15
CA GLN A 11 21.81 13.12 19.13
C GLN A 11 20.63 12.22 19.50
N ASP A 12 20.35 12.11 20.80
CA ASP A 12 19.16 11.43 21.31
C ASP A 12 17.90 12.21 20.90
N ASP A 13 17.03 11.58 20.12
CA ASP A 13 15.77 12.16 19.60
C ASP A 13 14.76 12.58 20.71
N GLN A 14 15.03 12.23 21.98
CA GLN A 14 14.20 12.63 23.12
C GLN A 14 14.36 14.11 23.53
N GLU A 15 15.53 14.73 23.34
CA GLU A 15 15.75 16.10 23.82
C GLU A 15 15.12 17.18 22.91
N LEU A 16 14.90 16.87 21.62
CA LEU A 16 14.28 17.80 20.68
C LEU A 16 12.77 17.99 20.95
N PHE A 17 12.11 16.95 21.47
CA PHE A 17 10.68 17.00 21.82
C PHE A 17 10.37 17.90 23.01
N THR A 18 11.30 18.06 23.96
CA THR A 18 11.02 18.79 25.21
C THR A 18 11.20 20.31 25.09
N GLN A 19 12.03 20.79 24.15
CA GLN A 19 12.32 22.23 24.02
C GLN A 19 11.27 23.02 23.22
N LEU A 20 10.41 22.37 22.43
CA LEU A 20 9.43 23.07 21.58
C LEU A 20 8.10 23.43 22.28
N TYR A 21 7.78 22.86 23.45
CA TYR A 21 6.39 22.90 23.98
C TYR A 21 6.16 23.57 25.34
N HIS A 22 7.19 24.15 25.99
CA HIS A 22 6.99 24.88 27.25
C HIS A 22 6.64 26.38 27.10
N GLY A 23 6.02 26.77 25.99
CA GLY A 23 5.53 28.13 25.72
C GLY A 23 4.01 28.26 25.76
N GLY A 24 3.37 27.83 26.85
CA GLY A 24 1.93 28.05 27.05
C GLY A 24 1.61 29.52 27.33
N GLN A 25 1.37 30.32 26.28
CA GLN A 25 0.74 31.64 26.42
C GLN A 25 -0.77 31.55 26.22
N ASP A 26 -1.47 32.23 27.12
CA ASP A 26 -2.92 32.40 27.16
C ASP A 26 -3.43 33.11 25.89
N PRO A 27 -4.37 32.54 25.12
CA PRO A 27 -4.89 33.13 23.88
C PRO A 27 -5.57 34.50 24.07
N ASP A 28 -5.90 34.89 25.30
CA ASP A 28 -6.41 36.22 25.61
C ASP A 28 -5.32 37.31 25.70
N GLN A 29 -4.04 36.96 25.45
CA GLN A 29 -2.90 37.90 25.45
C GLN A 29 -2.20 38.06 24.10
N LEU A 30 -2.76 37.54 23.00
CA LEU A 30 -2.22 37.78 21.67
C LEU A 30 -2.42 39.26 21.31
N ASP A 31 -1.36 39.92 20.84
CA ASP A 31 -1.49 41.27 20.33
C ASP A 31 -2.36 41.29 19.05
N GLU A 32 -2.87 42.47 18.68
CA GLU A 32 -3.78 42.62 17.53
C GLU A 32 -3.18 42.11 16.21
N ASP A 33 -1.85 42.02 16.09
CA ASP A 33 -1.17 41.51 14.88
C ASP A 33 -1.12 39.97 14.86
N GLU A 34 -1.00 39.30 16.02
CA GLU A 34 -1.11 37.83 16.12
C GLU A 34 -2.55 37.34 15.96
N GLN A 35 -3.54 38.07 16.49
CA GLN A 35 -4.95 37.80 16.20
C GLN A 35 -5.26 37.93 14.70
N ARG A 36 -4.70 38.95 14.03
CA ARG A 36 -4.89 39.12 12.59
C ARG A 36 -4.26 37.98 11.77
N LYS A 37 -3.13 37.42 12.22
CA LYS A 37 -2.52 36.24 11.58
C LYS A 37 -3.37 34.98 11.78
N ALA A 38 -3.91 34.77 12.98
CA ALA A 38 -4.81 33.65 13.26
C ALA A 38 -6.11 33.71 12.42
N ASP A 39 -6.66 34.90 12.19
CA ASP A 39 -7.85 35.09 11.34
C ASP A 39 -7.57 34.87 9.85
N VAL A 40 -6.36 35.21 9.37
CA VAL A 40 -5.93 34.89 7.99
C VAL A 40 -5.83 33.38 7.81
N ILE A 41 -5.25 32.64 8.77
CA ILE A 41 -5.15 31.17 8.71
C ILE A 41 -6.53 30.50 8.70
N LYS A 42 -7.48 30.97 9.53
CA LYS A 42 -8.88 30.49 9.50
C LYS A 42 -9.56 30.73 8.14
N THR A 43 -9.32 31.88 7.53
CA THR A 43 -9.92 32.23 6.24
C THR A 43 -9.34 31.40 5.10
N VAL A 44 -8.04 31.09 5.14
CA VAL A 44 -7.37 30.23 4.16
C VAL A 44 -7.84 28.77 4.28
N ASN A 45 -7.94 28.21 5.49
CA ASN A 45 -8.41 26.84 5.70
C ASN A 45 -9.89 26.64 5.29
N ALA A 46 -10.74 27.66 5.50
CA ALA A 46 -12.11 27.64 5.00
C ALA A 46 -12.19 27.69 3.46
N GLY A 47 -11.26 28.39 2.81
CA GLY A 47 -11.16 28.46 1.35
C GLY A 47 -10.69 27.14 0.72
N VAL A 48 -9.69 26.48 1.31
CA VAL A 48 -9.16 25.18 0.86
C VAL A 48 -10.22 24.08 0.99
N SER A 49 -10.98 24.09 2.09
CA SER A 49 -12.09 23.14 2.30
C SER A 49 -13.23 23.34 1.29
N ALA A 50 -13.49 24.58 0.87
CA ALA A 50 -14.51 24.89 -0.14
C ALA A 50 -14.06 24.56 -1.57
N SER A 51 -12.77 24.67 -1.90
CA SER A 51 -12.25 24.29 -3.22
C SER A 51 -12.19 22.77 -3.42
N ALA A 52 -11.92 22.00 -2.37
CA ALA A 52 -11.96 20.53 -2.42
C ALA A 52 -13.40 20.01 -2.67
N ALA A 53 -14.40 20.59 -2.01
CA ALA A 53 -15.81 20.26 -2.25
C ALA A 53 -16.32 20.71 -3.64
N GLY A 54 -15.77 21.80 -4.18
CA GLY A 54 -16.13 22.31 -5.52
C GLY A 54 -15.54 21.50 -6.68
N GLY A 55 -14.35 20.91 -6.51
CA GLY A 55 -13.67 20.10 -7.52
C GLY A 55 -14.34 18.76 -7.80
N ALA A 56 -14.77 18.05 -6.74
CA ALA A 56 -15.42 16.73 -6.85
C ALA A 56 -16.79 16.80 -7.56
N ALA A 57 -17.54 17.89 -7.40
CA ALA A 57 -18.81 18.09 -8.07
C ALA A 57 -18.67 18.40 -9.57
N ALA A 58 -17.54 18.97 -10.01
CA ALA A 58 -17.28 19.27 -11.41
C ALA A 58 -16.77 18.06 -12.21
N ALA A 59 -16.01 17.15 -11.57
CA ALA A 59 -15.53 15.92 -12.20
C ALA A 59 -16.67 14.92 -12.51
N SER A 60 -17.71 14.88 -11.66
CA SER A 60 -18.87 13.99 -11.84
C SER A 60 -19.84 14.43 -12.95
N ALA A 61 -19.68 15.64 -13.51
CA ALA A 61 -20.57 16.17 -14.56
C ALA A 61 -20.03 15.98 -16.00
N MET A 62 -18.80 15.50 -16.20
CA MET A 62 -18.21 15.31 -17.53
C MET A 62 -18.31 13.88 -18.11
N ILE A 63 -18.72 12.88 -17.32
CA ILE A 63 -18.85 11.49 -17.77
C ILE A 63 -20.33 11.11 -17.94
N LEU A 64 -21.11 11.92 -18.67
CA LEU A 64 -22.48 11.57 -19.06
C LEU A 64 -22.96 12.45 -20.21
N GLY A 65 -22.44 12.20 -21.42
CA GLY A 65 -23.03 12.83 -22.60
C GLY A 65 -22.24 12.72 -23.88
N GLN A 66 -22.03 11.52 -24.43
CA GLN A 66 -21.86 11.35 -25.89
C GLN A 66 -21.95 9.88 -26.33
N GLN A 67 -23.17 9.33 -26.46
CA GLN A 67 -23.44 8.23 -27.40
C GLN A 67 -24.86 8.34 -27.97
N THR A 68 -24.96 8.73 -29.23
CA THR A 68 -25.97 8.42 -30.28
C THR A 68 -25.58 9.33 -31.47
N ALA A 69 -25.51 8.93 -32.74
CA ALA A 69 -26.04 7.81 -33.48
C ALA A 69 -25.10 7.47 -34.64
N GLY A 70 -25.02 6.18 -35.00
CA GLY A 70 -24.48 5.73 -36.28
C GLY A 70 -25.62 5.29 -37.21
N ALA A 71 -25.61 5.77 -38.45
CA ALA A 71 -26.27 5.11 -39.58
C ALA A 71 -25.62 5.50 -40.92
N GLY A 72 -24.99 4.50 -41.57
CA GLY A 72 -24.99 4.29 -43.02
C GLY A 72 -23.94 5.03 -43.87
N ALA A 73 -22.97 4.30 -44.43
CA ALA A 73 -23.05 3.75 -45.80
C ALA A 73 -21.69 3.27 -46.35
N ALA A 74 -21.72 2.02 -46.83
CA ALA A 74 -20.93 1.33 -47.84
C ALA A 74 -19.71 2.01 -48.53
N GLY A 75 -18.63 1.23 -48.63
CA GLY A 75 -17.59 1.38 -49.65
C GLY A 75 -16.61 0.20 -49.64
N ALA A 76 -16.66 -0.62 -50.70
CA ALA A 76 -15.90 -1.86 -50.87
C ALA A 76 -14.40 -1.65 -51.14
N GLY A 77 -13.56 -2.62 -50.76
CA GLY A 77 -12.17 -2.73 -51.20
C GLY A 77 -11.47 -3.96 -50.63
N ALA A 78 -11.02 -4.86 -51.51
CA ALA A 78 -10.47 -6.18 -51.23
C ALA A 78 -8.95 -6.20 -50.97
N GLY A 79 -8.46 -7.30 -50.37
CA GLY A 79 -7.06 -7.75 -50.35
C GLY A 79 -6.58 -8.10 -48.93
N ALA A 80 -6.72 -9.34 -48.44
CA ALA A 80 -5.91 -10.55 -48.68
C ALA A 80 -4.55 -10.59 -47.94
N MET A 81 -4.32 -11.74 -47.25
CA MET A 81 -3.14 -12.22 -46.51
C MET A 81 -2.96 -11.61 -45.10
N GLY A 82 -2.75 -12.35 -44.01
CA GLY A 82 -2.58 -13.78 -43.77
C GLY A 82 -2.11 -13.99 -42.31
N SER A 83 -1.97 -15.26 -41.91
CA SER A 83 -1.48 -15.79 -40.62
C SER A 83 -2.48 -15.82 -39.46
N GLY A 84 -2.74 -17.04 -38.99
CA GLY A 84 -3.75 -17.37 -37.99
C GLY A 84 -3.23 -17.20 -36.56
N GLY A 85 -3.99 -16.47 -35.76
CA GLY A 85 -3.93 -16.54 -34.31
C GLY A 85 -4.87 -17.64 -33.82
N THR A 86 -4.33 -18.60 -33.07
CA THR A 86 -5.13 -19.58 -32.33
C THR A 86 -5.66 -18.90 -31.08
N ALA A 87 -6.93 -18.51 -31.09
CA ALA A 87 -7.63 -18.02 -29.91
C ALA A 87 -8.00 -19.22 -29.03
N ALA A 88 -7.48 -19.27 -27.79
CA ALA A 88 -7.97 -20.18 -26.78
C ALA A 88 -9.20 -19.54 -26.09
N THR A 89 -10.36 -20.15 -26.29
CA THR A 89 -11.60 -19.83 -25.58
C THR A 89 -11.51 -20.40 -24.16
N LEU A 90 -11.60 -19.54 -23.14
CA LEU A 90 -11.75 -19.95 -21.75
C LEU A 90 -13.16 -20.53 -21.56
N VAL A 91 -13.26 -21.84 -21.30
CA VAL A 91 -14.52 -22.48 -20.89
C VAL A 91 -14.55 -22.53 -19.37
N LYS A 92 -15.46 -21.75 -18.77
CA LYS A 92 -15.83 -21.82 -17.35
C LYS A 92 -16.67 -23.10 -17.17
N GLY A 93 -16.14 -24.10 -16.48
CA GLY A 93 -16.87 -25.34 -16.21
C GLY A 93 -16.12 -26.27 -15.26
N GLY A 94 -16.65 -26.43 -14.05
CA GLY A 94 -16.08 -27.28 -13.01
C GLY A 94 -15.92 -28.74 -13.45
N MET A 95 -14.88 -29.38 -12.92
CA MET A 95 -14.66 -30.82 -13.10
C MET A 95 -14.28 -31.49 -11.80
N GLY A 96 -15.13 -32.44 -11.38
CA GLY A 96 -14.72 -33.57 -10.57
C GLY A 96 -13.71 -34.41 -11.34
N LEU A 97 -12.61 -34.71 -10.65
CA LEU A 97 -11.47 -35.45 -11.17
C LEU A 97 -11.85 -36.93 -11.39
N LYS A 98 -11.94 -37.37 -12.65
CA LYS A 98 -11.87 -38.79 -13.03
C LYS A 98 -10.57 -39.03 -13.77
N VAL A 99 -9.62 -39.68 -13.10
CA VAL A 99 -8.37 -40.15 -13.70
C VAL A 99 -8.67 -41.43 -14.48
N MET A 100 -8.58 -41.38 -15.81
CA MET A 100 -8.46 -42.57 -16.64
C MET A 100 -6.98 -42.77 -16.98
N LEU A 101 -6.40 -43.88 -16.51
CA LEU A 101 -5.08 -44.33 -16.96
C LEU A 101 -5.18 -44.86 -18.39
N GLY A 102 -4.64 -44.08 -19.33
CA GLY A 102 -4.27 -44.53 -20.67
C GLY A 102 -2.81 -44.16 -20.92
N ALA A 103 -2.01 -45.14 -21.35
CA ALA A 103 -0.57 -44.97 -21.55
C ALA A 103 -0.27 -44.02 -22.72
N ALA A 104 -0.05 -42.74 -22.43
CA ALA A 104 0.77 -41.80 -23.20
C ALA A 104 0.87 -40.47 -22.42
N ALA A 105 2.11 -39.98 -22.19
CA ALA A 105 2.48 -38.65 -21.70
C ALA A 105 1.45 -37.93 -20.79
N GLY A 106 1.53 -38.15 -19.48
CA GLY A 106 0.74 -37.39 -18.50
C GLY A 106 1.44 -36.09 -18.12
N VAL A 107 0.86 -34.95 -18.47
CA VAL A 107 1.17 -33.66 -17.83
C VAL A 107 0.26 -33.56 -16.62
N VAL A 108 0.85 -33.46 -15.42
CA VAL A 108 0.10 -33.19 -14.20
C VAL A 108 0.34 -31.73 -13.86
N VAL A 109 -0.68 -30.90 -14.00
CA VAL A 109 -0.67 -29.53 -13.51
C VAL A 109 -1.23 -29.58 -12.09
N VAL A 110 -0.36 -29.40 -11.09
CA VAL A 110 -0.76 -29.15 -9.72
C VAL A 110 -0.44 -27.70 -9.46
N SER A 111 -1.48 -26.86 -9.37
CA SER A 111 -1.45 -25.48 -8.84
C SER A 111 -0.14 -24.71 -9.12
N GLY A 112 -0.01 -24.17 -10.34
CA GLY A 112 0.99 -23.15 -10.69
C GLY A 112 2.33 -23.65 -11.26
N VAL A 113 2.77 -24.88 -10.96
CA VAL A 113 4.06 -25.39 -11.49
C VAL A 113 3.82 -26.42 -12.59
N VAL A 114 4.19 -26.09 -13.83
CA VAL A 114 4.22 -27.06 -14.94
C VAL A 114 5.47 -27.94 -14.77
N VAL A 115 5.34 -29.07 -14.07
CA VAL A 115 6.38 -30.09 -14.06
C VAL A 115 6.23 -30.95 -15.32
N VAL A 116 7.01 -30.67 -16.36
CA VAL A 116 7.09 -31.54 -17.55
C VAL A 116 7.86 -32.81 -17.16
N GLY A 117 7.14 -33.80 -16.63
CA GLY A 117 7.67 -35.13 -16.41
C GLY A 117 7.86 -35.87 -17.73
N VAL A 118 9.01 -35.69 -18.38
CA VAL A 118 9.40 -36.52 -19.53
C VAL A 118 9.70 -37.92 -19.02
N ASN A 119 8.69 -38.80 -19.03
CA ASN A 119 8.89 -40.23 -18.85
C ASN A 119 9.62 -40.78 -20.08
N VAL A 120 10.95 -40.71 -20.05
CA VAL A 120 11.80 -41.49 -20.95
C VAL A 120 11.62 -42.95 -20.54
N LEU A 121 10.73 -43.65 -21.25
CA LEU A 121 10.57 -45.10 -21.13
C LEU A 121 11.89 -45.77 -21.51
N ASP A 122 12.64 -46.14 -20.48
CA ASP A 122 13.90 -46.84 -20.56
C ASP A 122 13.69 -48.24 -21.17
N ARG A 123 14.19 -48.39 -22.39
CA ARG A 123 14.52 -49.69 -22.98
C ARG A 123 15.98 -49.68 -23.42
N GLY A 124 16.86 -49.66 -22.44
CA GLY A 124 18.10 -50.41 -22.52
C GLY A 124 19.36 -49.57 -22.48
N GLY A 125 20.02 -49.56 -21.32
CA GLY A 125 21.47 -49.67 -21.23
C GLY A 125 22.28 -48.52 -21.82
N ALA A 126 22.20 -47.35 -21.22
CA ALA A 126 23.25 -46.34 -21.24
C ALA A 126 23.09 -45.49 -19.98
N GLY A 127 24.21 -45.12 -19.34
CA GLY A 127 24.24 -44.48 -18.02
C GLY A 127 23.23 -43.34 -17.91
N THR A 128 22.54 -43.29 -16.76
CA THR A 128 21.66 -42.18 -16.37
C THR A 128 22.38 -40.88 -16.74
N PRO A 129 21.88 -40.08 -17.69
CA PRO A 129 22.45 -38.77 -17.90
C PRO A 129 22.32 -38.07 -16.56
N ASP A 130 23.43 -37.67 -15.96
CA ASP A 130 23.44 -36.78 -14.81
C ASP A 130 22.46 -35.67 -15.14
N ALA A 131 21.34 -35.63 -14.40
CA ALA A 131 20.34 -34.61 -14.59
C ALA A 131 21.09 -33.28 -14.43
N ALA A 132 21.20 -32.53 -15.53
CA ALA A 132 21.83 -31.22 -15.49
C ALA A 132 21.14 -30.46 -14.36
N PRO A 133 21.90 -29.89 -13.41
CA PRO A 133 21.30 -29.19 -12.29
C PRO A 133 20.34 -28.16 -12.85
N ILE A 134 19.08 -28.21 -12.42
CA ILE A 134 18.11 -27.17 -12.72
C ILE A 134 18.64 -25.93 -12.01
N SER A 135 19.35 -25.09 -12.76
CA SER A 135 19.74 -23.78 -12.27
C SER A 135 18.46 -22.99 -12.12
N GLU A 136 18.20 -22.52 -10.91
CA GLU A 136 17.22 -21.48 -10.72
C GLU A 136 17.58 -20.26 -11.60
N ALA A 137 16.57 -19.61 -12.17
CA ALA A 137 16.78 -18.40 -12.95
C ALA A 137 17.44 -17.32 -12.06
N ALA A 138 18.26 -16.43 -12.62
CA ALA A 138 18.73 -15.30 -11.83
C ALA A 138 17.54 -14.41 -11.42
N MET A 139 17.64 -13.72 -10.28
CA MET A 139 16.70 -12.66 -9.89
C MET A 139 16.77 -11.53 -10.92
N ASP A 140 15.64 -10.97 -11.35
CA ASP A 140 15.64 -9.73 -12.14
C ASP A 140 15.76 -8.51 -11.22
N GLU A 141 16.86 -7.77 -11.34
CA GLU A 141 17.16 -6.57 -10.55
C GLU A 141 16.84 -5.29 -11.35
N GLY A 142 15.96 -5.38 -12.37
CA GLY A 142 15.61 -4.30 -13.28
C GLY A 142 15.09 -3.04 -12.57
N ILE A 143 14.29 -3.21 -11.52
CA ILE A 143 13.67 -2.11 -10.77
C ILE A 143 14.69 -1.19 -10.09
N GLU A 144 15.90 -1.66 -9.76
CA GLU A 144 16.93 -0.82 -9.13
C GLU A 144 17.39 0.35 -10.02
N LYS A 145 17.07 0.28 -11.31
CA LYS A 145 17.37 1.34 -12.30
C LYS A 145 16.20 2.30 -12.50
N PHE A 146 15.05 2.04 -11.91
CA PHE A 146 13.90 2.93 -11.98
C PHE A 146 14.17 4.18 -11.16
N ASP A 147 13.90 5.35 -11.75
CA ASP A 147 14.21 6.64 -11.13
C ASP A 147 13.07 7.09 -10.20
N PHE A 148 13.07 6.54 -8.98
CA PHE A 148 12.08 6.89 -7.95
C PHE A 148 12.15 8.36 -7.52
N GLU A 149 13.27 9.05 -7.74
CA GLU A 149 13.39 10.48 -7.43
C GLU A 149 12.57 11.35 -8.42
N ASN A 150 12.30 10.85 -9.62
CA ASN A 150 11.51 11.55 -10.65
C ASN A 150 10.26 10.75 -11.07
N ALA A 151 9.77 9.88 -10.19
CA ALA A 151 8.60 9.05 -10.47
C ALA A 151 7.28 9.82 -10.31
N THR A 152 6.30 9.47 -11.12
CA THR A 152 4.89 9.84 -10.90
C THR A 152 4.20 8.72 -10.13
N PHE A 153 3.52 9.05 -9.03
CA PHE A 153 2.76 8.11 -8.21
C PHE A 153 1.35 8.64 -7.94
N THR A 154 0.43 7.75 -7.60
CA THR A 154 -0.90 8.08 -7.10
C THR A 154 -0.86 8.14 -5.58
N ASP A 155 -1.19 9.29 -4.99
CA ASP A 155 -1.21 9.46 -3.54
C ASP A 155 -2.43 8.78 -2.89
N GLU A 156 -2.50 8.80 -1.55
CA GLU A 156 -3.61 8.18 -0.82
C GLU A 156 -4.99 8.76 -1.15
N ALA A 157 -5.04 9.98 -1.70
CA ALA A 157 -6.27 10.65 -2.12
C ALA A 157 -6.65 10.33 -3.57
N GLY A 158 -5.88 9.48 -4.26
CA GLY A 158 -6.08 9.12 -5.66
C GLY A 158 -5.57 10.16 -6.66
N SER A 159 -4.77 11.13 -6.22
CA SER A 159 -4.21 12.18 -7.08
C SER A 159 -2.85 11.76 -7.64
N GLU A 160 -2.61 12.01 -8.94
CA GLU A 160 -1.28 11.84 -9.53
C GLU A 160 -0.33 12.95 -9.06
N VAL A 161 0.84 12.55 -8.57
CA VAL A 161 1.89 13.39 -8.01
C VAL A 161 3.21 13.01 -8.68
N GLU A 162 3.90 14.00 -9.24
CA GLU A 162 5.23 13.82 -9.85
C GLU A 162 6.30 14.34 -8.90
N LEU A 163 7.25 13.48 -8.55
CA LEU A 163 8.46 13.88 -7.83
C LEU A 163 9.44 14.52 -8.80
N THR A 164 10.23 15.48 -8.31
CA THR A 164 11.38 16.06 -8.99
C THR A 164 12.53 16.06 -8.00
N ASP A 165 13.61 15.35 -8.33
CA ASP A 165 14.77 15.17 -7.45
C ASP A 165 14.36 14.70 -6.02
N GLY A 166 13.41 13.76 -5.95
CA GLY A 166 12.90 13.13 -4.74
C GLY A 166 11.86 13.96 -3.97
N ARG A 167 11.37 15.07 -4.54
CA ARG A 167 10.47 15.99 -3.84
C ARG A 167 9.29 16.40 -4.72
N PHE A 168 8.12 16.55 -4.11
CA PHE A 168 6.98 17.22 -4.74
C PHE A 168 6.59 18.42 -3.90
N LEU A 169 6.49 19.58 -4.55
CA LEU A 169 6.04 20.83 -3.94
C LEU A 169 4.64 21.18 -4.46
N PRO A 170 3.62 21.31 -3.59
CA PRO A 170 2.30 21.75 -4.01
C PRO A 170 2.31 23.09 -4.76
N PRO A 171 1.50 23.24 -5.82
CA PRO A 171 1.44 24.48 -6.59
C PRO A 171 1.11 25.71 -5.74
N GLY A 172 1.85 26.80 -5.96
CA GLY A 172 1.62 28.09 -5.29
C GLY A 172 2.44 28.32 -4.02
N LEU A 173 3.24 27.33 -3.60
CA LEU A 173 4.19 27.48 -2.51
C LEU A 173 5.55 28.01 -3.02
N PRO A 174 6.33 28.70 -2.16
CA PRO A 174 7.70 29.10 -2.49
C PRO A 174 8.60 27.90 -2.82
N GLU A 175 9.53 28.06 -3.77
CA GLU A 175 10.47 26.99 -4.18
C GLU A 175 11.37 26.49 -3.05
N ASP A 176 11.61 27.33 -2.03
CA ASP A 176 12.39 27.00 -0.83
C ASP A 176 11.54 26.40 0.30
N SER A 177 10.24 26.18 0.06
CA SER A 177 9.39 25.51 1.02
C SER A 177 9.80 24.05 1.20
N ASN A 178 9.68 23.57 2.44
CA ASN A 178 9.80 22.15 2.77
C ASN A 178 8.44 21.47 2.79
N GLU A 179 7.36 22.18 2.45
CA GLU A 179 6.04 21.57 2.36
C GLU A 179 5.94 20.63 1.16
N GLY A 180 5.30 19.47 1.35
CA GLY A 180 5.06 18.51 0.28
C GLY A 180 5.57 17.11 0.58
N TYR A 181 5.68 16.28 -0.45
CA TYR A 181 6.22 14.93 -0.34
C TYR A 181 7.75 14.93 -0.51
N HIS A 182 8.43 14.12 0.31
CA HIS A 182 9.87 13.90 0.23
C HIS A 182 10.16 12.41 0.27
N LEU A 183 10.98 11.93 -0.66
CA LEU A 183 11.52 10.59 -0.67
C LEU A 183 12.61 10.46 0.40
N ASN A 184 12.37 9.58 1.37
CA ASN A 184 13.30 9.35 2.49
C ASN A 184 14.12 8.06 2.30
N ALA A 185 13.50 6.98 1.81
CA ALA A 185 14.18 5.71 1.58
C ALA A 185 13.59 4.93 0.42
N THR A 186 14.41 4.07 -0.18
CA THR A 186 14.01 3.06 -1.18
C THR A 186 14.67 1.74 -0.81
N GLU A 187 13.88 0.68 -0.72
CA GLU A 187 14.33 -0.67 -0.41
C GLU A 187 13.83 -1.65 -1.49
N TYR A 188 14.56 -2.74 -1.71
CA TYR A 188 14.27 -3.72 -2.76
C TYR A 188 14.13 -5.14 -2.21
N ALA A 189 13.07 -5.84 -2.61
CA ALA A 189 12.80 -7.22 -2.24
C ALA A 189 11.83 -7.86 -3.23
N ASP A 190 11.91 -9.17 -3.42
CA ASP A 190 10.91 -9.96 -4.15
C ASP A 190 9.70 -10.17 -3.23
N VAL A 191 8.57 -9.48 -3.49
CA VAL A 191 7.42 -9.46 -2.56
C VAL A 191 6.29 -10.41 -2.94
N ASP A 192 6.24 -10.88 -4.18
CA ASP A 192 5.21 -11.80 -4.65
C ASP A 192 5.76 -13.19 -5.06
N GLY A 193 7.08 -13.37 -5.03
CA GLY A 193 7.77 -14.64 -5.25
C GLY A 193 7.99 -15.00 -6.71
N ASP A 194 7.85 -14.07 -7.64
CA ASP A 194 8.02 -14.30 -9.07
C ASP A 194 9.49 -14.26 -9.55
N ARG A 195 10.41 -13.91 -8.64
CA ARG A 195 11.86 -13.72 -8.85
C ARG A 195 12.23 -12.45 -9.61
N ASP A 196 11.35 -11.47 -9.60
CA ASP A 196 11.65 -10.09 -9.93
C ASP A 196 11.80 -9.32 -8.61
N LEU A 197 12.78 -8.41 -8.53
CA LEU A 197 12.86 -7.50 -7.40
C LEU A 197 11.78 -6.43 -7.56
N ASP A 198 11.07 -6.18 -6.47
CA ASP A 198 10.13 -5.09 -6.30
C ASP A 198 10.75 -3.99 -5.43
N ALA A 199 10.05 -2.86 -5.30
CA ALA A 199 10.52 -1.75 -4.49
C ALA A 199 9.46 -1.27 -3.49
N ALA A 200 9.94 -0.86 -2.32
CA ALA A 200 9.19 -0.04 -1.38
C ALA A 200 9.87 1.31 -1.26
N ILE A 201 9.12 2.39 -1.44
CA ILE A 201 9.58 3.75 -1.19
C ILE A 201 8.89 4.33 0.04
N LEU A 202 9.66 4.95 0.92
CA LEU A 202 9.17 5.72 2.05
C LEU A 202 9.07 7.18 1.64
N LEU A 203 7.83 7.68 1.51
CA LEU A 203 7.53 9.08 1.29
C LEU A 203 7.04 9.73 2.58
N GLU A 204 7.50 10.93 2.86
CA GLU A 204 7.03 11.75 3.98
C GLU A 204 6.31 12.99 3.45
N TRP A 205 5.06 13.16 3.85
CA TRP A 205 4.32 14.40 3.68
C TRP A 205 4.66 15.35 4.82
N GLN A 206 5.30 16.47 4.50
CA GLN A 206 5.61 17.55 5.44
C GLN A 206 4.60 18.70 5.24
N PRO A 207 3.67 18.96 6.17
CA PRO A 207 2.75 20.09 6.06
C PRO A 207 3.39 21.40 6.56
N ASN A 208 2.81 22.55 6.22
CA ASN A 208 3.23 23.87 6.77
C ASN A 208 3.14 23.92 8.30
N ALA A 209 2.10 23.27 8.83
CA ALA A 209 1.83 23.14 10.25
C ALA A 209 1.19 21.78 10.49
N GLY A 210 1.59 21.11 11.57
CA GLY A 210 1.11 19.78 11.93
C GLY A 210 2.24 18.76 11.97
N HIS A 211 1.88 17.49 11.89
CA HIS A 211 2.80 16.36 11.96
C HIS A 211 3.17 15.88 10.56
N THR A 212 4.42 15.47 10.38
CA THR A 212 4.84 14.71 9.20
C THR A 212 4.08 13.39 9.16
N THR A 213 3.54 13.04 8.00
CA THR A 213 2.90 11.74 7.77
C THR A 213 3.79 10.88 6.88
N SER A 214 4.06 9.65 7.28
CA SER A 214 4.87 8.71 6.53
C SER A 214 4.00 7.71 5.77
N TYR A 215 4.35 7.45 4.51
CA TYR A 215 3.68 6.48 3.63
C TYR A 215 4.71 5.56 3.00
N VAL A 216 4.45 4.26 3.01
CA VAL A 216 5.24 3.30 2.24
C VAL A 216 4.43 2.92 1.00
N TYR A 217 4.95 3.27 -0.18
CA TYR A 217 4.36 2.90 -1.46
C TYR A 217 5.12 1.71 -2.04
N LEU A 218 4.38 0.68 -2.45
CA LEU A 218 4.93 -0.52 -3.08
C LEU A 218 4.85 -0.42 -4.59
N TRP A 219 5.88 -0.92 -5.27
CA TRP A 219 6.04 -0.92 -6.71
C TRP A 219 6.47 -2.29 -7.18
N LEU A 220 5.67 -2.90 -8.05
CA LEU A 220 5.95 -4.20 -8.64
C LEU A 220 6.73 -4.05 -9.95
N TRP A 221 7.68 -4.95 -10.20
CA TRP A 221 8.40 -5.05 -11.46
C TRP A 221 7.84 -6.21 -12.30
N ASP A 222 7.64 -6.00 -13.61
CA ASP A 222 7.16 -7.05 -14.53
C ASP A 222 8.20 -7.46 -15.60
N GLY A 223 9.47 -7.12 -15.36
CA GLY A 223 10.57 -7.28 -16.31
C GLY A 223 10.84 -6.06 -17.19
N ASP A 224 9.86 -5.19 -17.40
CA ASP A 224 9.98 -4.03 -18.28
C ASP A 224 9.50 -2.71 -17.64
N LYS A 225 8.59 -2.77 -16.67
CA LYS A 225 7.90 -1.61 -16.10
C LYS A 225 7.72 -1.76 -14.58
N ALA A 226 7.96 -0.67 -13.87
CA ALA A 226 7.53 -0.50 -12.48
C ALA A 226 6.06 -0.03 -12.43
N THR A 227 5.22 -0.75 -11.69
CA THR A 227 3.80 -0.42 -11.48
C THR A 227 3.50 -0.27 -9.99
N GLN A 228 2.95 0.88 -9.61
CA GLN A 228 2.55 1.13 -8.23
C GLN A 228 1.35 0.25 -7.82
N VAL A 229 1.37 -0.24 -6.58
CA VAL A 229 0.26 -0.90 -5.91
C VAL A 229 -0.78 0.14 -5.43
N GLU A 230 -2.08 -0.15 -5.61
CA GLU A 230 -3.19 0.81 -5.47
C GLU A 230 -3.34 1.45 -4.08
N TYR A 231 -2.78 0.85 -3.03
CA TYR A 231 -2.85 1.38 -1.66
C TYR A 231 -1.47 1.55 -1.04
N PRO A 232 -1.14 2.73 -0.48
CA PRO A 232 0.02 2.84 0.39
C PRO A 232 -0.24 2.15 1.72
N VAL A 233 0.85 1.72 2.34
CA VAL A 233 0.89 1.36 3.76
C VAL A 233 1.07 2.64 4.57
N THR A 234 0.13 2.91 5.47
CA THR A 234 0.16 4.07 6.37
C THR A 234 -0.22 3.66 7.78
N ASN A 235 0.33 4.38 8.75
CA ASN A 235 0.05 4.14 10.17
C ASN A 235 -1.01 5.12 10.73
N GLY A 236 -1.63 5.96 9.88
CA GLY A 236 -2.64 6.95 10.26
C GLY A 236 -2.06 8.26 10.82
N TYR A 237 -2.93 9.16 11.27
CA TYR A 237 -2.51 10.44 11.85
C TYR A 237 -1.87 10.19 13.23
N TYR A 238 -0.81 10.92 13.59
CA TYR A 238 0.02 10.71 14.80
C TYR A 238 0.95 9.50 14.79
N SER A 239 1.28 9.00 13.61
CA SER A 239 2.19 7.88 13.48
C SER A 239 3.39 8.22 12.59
N SER A 240 4.49 7.51 12.80
CA SER A 240 5.69 7.63 11.96
C SER A 240 6.20 6.26 11.55
N VAL A 241 6.92 6.23 10.43
CA VAL A 241 7.74 5.09 10.04
C VAL A 241 9.18 5.40 10.43
N GLY A 242 9.70 4.67 11.42
CA GLY A 242 11.07 4.82 11.91
C GLY A 242 12.10 4.05 11.11
N GLY A 243 11.66 3.12 10.25
CA GLY A 243 12.55 2.33 9.41
C GLY A 243 11.80 1.51 8.36
N LEU A 244 12.44 1.37 7.20
CA LEU A 244 12.03 0.51 6.10
C LEU A 244 13.27 -0.33 5.71
N LYS A 245 13.12 -1.65 5.61
CA LYS A 245 14.22 -2.56 5.26
C LYS A 245 13.71 -3.70 4.39
N ALA A 246 14.51 -4.14 3.42
CA ALA A 246 14.26 -5.40 2.73
C ALA A 246 14.15 -6.58 3.71
N ALA A 247 13.20 -7.48 3.45
CA ALA A 247 12.99 -8.71 4.19
C ALA A 247 12.78 -9.89 3.22
N LYS A 248 12.67 -11.10 3.77
CA LYS A 248 12.30 -12.26 2.94
C LYS A 248 10.82 -12.13 2.57
N ASN A 249 10.51 -12.20 1.27
CA ASN A 249 9.15 -12.12 0.74
C ASN A 249 8.43 -10.80 1.06
N GLY A 250 9.15 -9.67 1.21
CA GLY A 250 8.53 -8.45 1.68
C GLY A 250 9.49 -7.38 2.19
N PHE A 251 8.92 -6.42 2.92
CA PHE A 251 9.64 -5.33 3.57
C PHE A 251 9.29 -5.26 5.05
N THR A 252 10.30 -5.11 5.90
CA THR A 252 10.08 -4.83 7.32
C THR A 252 9.90 -3.33 7.52
N VAL A 253 8.78 -2.96 8.14
CA VAL A 253 8.43 -1.58 8.49
C VAL A 253 8.39 -1.44 10.01
N GLU A 254 9.21 -0.53 10.53
CA GLU A 254 9.20 -0.13 11.94
C GLU A 254 8.28 1.07 12.10
N THR A 255 7.21 0.92 12.85
CA THR A 255 6.15 1.92 13.00
C THR A 255 6.07 2.39 14.45
N THR A 256 5.71 3.66 14.64
CA THR A 256 5.42 4.23 15.97
C THR A 256 4.09 4.95 15.88
N ALA A 257 3.09 4.51 16.66
CA ALA A 257 1.81 5.18 16.80
C ALA A 257 1.80 5.95 18.14
N ALA A 258 1.71 7.27 18.07
CA ALA A 258 1.52 8.10 19.25
C ALA A 258 0.03 8.18 19.60
N PRO A 259 -0.32 8.32 20.90
CA PRO A 259 -1.69 8.62 21.30
C PRO A 259 -2.16 9.95 20.68
N PRO A 260 -3.42 10.05 20.24
CA PRO A 260 -3.95 11.27 19.63
C PRO A 260 -3.98 12.45 20.61
N ASP A 261 -4.13 12.18 21.91
CA ASP A 261 -3.95 13.17 22.96
C ASP A 261 -2.48 13.26 23.37
N ILE A 262 -1.78 14.26 22.84
CA ILE A 262 -0.38 14.57 23.15
C ILE A 262 -0.19 14.95 24.64
N SER A 263 -1.29 15.27 25.35
CA SER A 263 -1.27 15.51 26.80
C SER A 263 -1.44 14.24 27.64
N SER A 264 -1.80 13.11 27.01
CA SER A 264 -1.75 11.81 27.66
C SER A 264 -0.30 11.47 28.01
N ASN A 265 -0.10 10.83 29.17
CA ASN A 265 1.21 10.27 29.53
C ASN A 265 1.41 8.88 28.91
N ASP A 266 0.64 8.55 27.88
CA ASP A 266 0.68 7.23 27.26
C ASP A 266 1.92 7.13 26.35
N GLU A 267 2.68 6.06 26.52
CA GLU A 267 3.88 5.85 25.71
C GLU A 267 3.48 5.49 24.26
N PRO A 268 4.19 6.03 23.25
CA PRO A 268 3.97 5.62 21.87
C PRO A 268 4.12 4.12 21.69
N VAL A 269 3.19 3.52 20.95
CA VAL A 269 3.21 2.09 20.64
C VAL A 269 4.14 1.87 19.46
N LYS A 270 5.22 1.13 19.67
CA LYS A 270 6.17 0.74 18.63
C LYS A 270 5.87 -0.66 18.14
N GLU A 271 5.80 -0.83 16.84
CA GLU A 271 5.53 -2.11 16.22
C GLU A 271 6.48 -2.34 15.04
N THR A 272 6.70 -3.60 14.72
CA THR A 272 7.49 -4.00 13.56
C THR A 272 6.67 -5.04 12.82
N ILE A 273 6.37 -4.75 11.56
CA ILE A 273 5.62 -5.64 10.69
C ILE A 273 6.42 -5.94 9.45
N THR A 274 6.13 -7.09 8.82
CA THR A 274 6.58 -7.35 7.46
C THR A 274 5.38 -7.26 6.53
N ILE A 275 5.51 -6.44 5.50
CA ILE A 275 4.51 -6.24 4.45
C ILE A 275 4.95 -6.93 3.17
N GLY A 276 3.99 -7.45 2.40
CA GLY A 276 4.17 -8.00 1.06
C GLY A 276 2.99 -7.61 0.17
N VAL A 277 2.83 -8.33 -0.95
CA VAL A 277 1.70 -8.12 -1.87
C VAL A 277 0.98 -9.43 -2.11
N GLU A 278 -0.36 -9.41 -2.03
CA GLU A 278 -1.21 -10.55 -2.36
C GLU A 278 -2.38 -10.07 -3.23
N ASP A 279 -2.56 -10.70 -4.39
CA ASP A 279 -3.58 -10.34 -5.39
C ASP A 279 -3.60 -8.84 -5.77
N GLY A 280 -2.43 -8.19 -5.75
CA GLY A 280 -2.28 -6.76 -6.06
C GLY A 280 -2.57 -5.80 -4.90
N PHE A 281 -2.76 -6.31 -3.68
CA PHE A 281 -3.00 -5.50 -2.48
C PHE A 281 -1.83 -5.59 -1.50
N PRO A 282 -1.50 -4.50 -0.76
CA PRO A 282 -0.53 -4.57 0.31
C PRO A 282 -1.10 -5.39 1.48
N VAL A 283 -0.32 -6.36 1.97
CA VAL A 283 -0.72 -7.22 3.09
C VAL A 283 0.36 -7.25 4.15
N GLN A 284 -0.05 -7.34 5.42
CA GLN A 284 0.86 -7.73 6.49
C GLN A 284 1.03 -9.25 6.42
N ILE A 285 2.27 -9.73 6.29
CA ILE A 285 2.61 -11.17 6.31
C ILE A 285 3.15 -11.63 7.67
N GLU A 286 3.80 -10.74 8.42
CA GLU A 286 4.30 -11.01 9.78
C GLU A 286 3.98 -9.84 10.73
N PRO A 287 3.72 -10.11 12.04
CA PRO A 287 3.72 -11.42 12.69
C PRO A 287 2.45 -12.27 12.44
N VAL A 288 1.37 -11.65 11.96
CA VAL A 288 0.07 -12.29 11.70
C VAL A 288 -0.47 -11.75 10.37
N PHE A 289 -1.09 -12.59 9.56
CA PHE A 289 -1.69 -12.12 8.30
C PHE A 289 -2.81 -11.11 8.53
N GLY A 290 -2.81 -10.00 7.80
CA GLY A 290 -3.86 -8.98 7.85
C GLY A 290 -3.59 -7.78 6.94
N SER A 291 -4.30 -6.69 7.17
CA SER A 291 -4.01 -5.40 6.54
C SER A 291 -2.62 -4.91 6.91
N ALA A 292 -1.94 -4.28 5.95
CA ALA A 292 -0.70 -3.55 6.21
C ALA A 292 -0.94 -2.30 7.08
N ASP A 293 -2.18 -1.81 7.16
CA ASP A 293 -2.56 -0.70 8.02
C ASP A 293 -2.62 -1.11 9.49
N ARG A 294 -2.44 -0.11 10.36
CA ARG A 294 -2.53 -0.29 11.81
C ARG A 294 -3.90 0.10 12.32
N CYS A 295 -4.33 -0.61 13.37
CA CYS A 295 -5.59 -0.43 14.08
C CYS A 295 -5.32 -0.28 15.59
N PRO A 296 -4.51 0.73 16.00
CA PRO A 296 -4.22 0.95 17.41
C PRO A 296 -5.52 1.25 18.17
N GLU A 297 -5.65 0.70 19.37
CA GLU A 297 -6.77 0.98 20.25
C GLU A 297 -6.38 2.12 21.18
N PHE A 298 -7.12 3.23 21.13
CA PHE A 298 -6.93 4.36 22.02
C PHE A 298 -8.08 4.44 23.03
N PRO A 299 -7.82 4.78 24.30
CA PRO A 299 -8.87 4.87 25.33
C PRO A 299 -10.02 5.81 24.97
N ASP A 300 -9.72 6.90 24.25
CA ASP A 300 -10.71 7.91 23.84
C ASP A 300 -11.54 7.49 22.62
N PHE A 301 -11.08 6.49 21.86
CA PHE A 301 -11.73 5.94 20.68
C PHE A 301 -11.86 4.42 20.80
N PRO A 302 -12.68 3.93 21.75
CA PRO A 302 -12.79 2.50 22.00
C PRO A 302 -13.36 1.78 20.79
N ALA A 303 -12.85 0.59 20.53
CA ALA A 303 -13.36 -0.25 19.45
C ALA A 303 -14.84 -0.61 19.68
N THR A 304 -15.67 -0.53 18.64
CA THR A 304 -17.10 -0.90 18.70
C THR A 304 -17.30 -2.35 18.24
N GLY A 305 -18.35 -3.01 18.73
CA GLY A 305 -18.63 -4.42 18.44
C GLY A 305 -18.73 -5.31 19.69
N PRO A 306 -18.61 -6.64 19.56
CA PRO A 306 -18.13 -7.37 18.37
C PRO A 306 -19.17 -7.45 17.24
N TYR A 307 -18.68 -7.51 16.00
CA TYR A 307 -19.48 -7.80 14.80
C TYR A 307 -19.37 -9.28 14.46
N GLU A 308 -20.50 -9.99 14.51
CA GLU A 308 -20.58 -11.42 14.18
C GLU A 308 -20.71 -11.62 12.67
N ASP A 309 -20.19 -12.75 12.15
CA ASP A 309 -20.29 -13.15 10.74
C ASP A 309 -19.67 -12.20 9.71
N VAL A 310 -18.86 -11.23 10.13
CA VAL A 310 -18.09 -10.34 9.25
C VAL A 310 -16.68 -10.91 9.04
N ILE A 311 -16.27 -11.06 7.79
CA ILE A 311 -14.90 -11.41 7.41
C ILE A 311 -14.20 -10.13 6.93
N PRO A 312 -13.23 -9.60 7.70
CA PRO A 312 -12.51 -8.40 7.31
C PRO A 312 -11.61 -8.62 6.10
N LYS A 313 -11.34 -7.54 5.38
CA LYS A 313 -10.47 -7.45 4.20
C LYS A 313 -9.11 -6.85 4.55
N VAL A 314 -8.08 -7.17 3.76
CA VAL A 314 -6.74 -6.57 3.94
C VAL A 314 -6.66 -5.11 3.50
N ALA A 315 -7.57 -4.67 2.62
CA ALA A 315 -7.69 -3.31 2.11
C ALA A 315 -9.19 -2.92 2.03
N PRO A 316 -9.52 -1.62 1.94
CA PRO A 316 -10.90 -1.14 1.83
C PRO A 316 -11.42 -1.28 0.38
N ASP A 317 -11.46 -2.53 -0.08
CA ASP A 317 -11.91 -2.93 -1.41
C ASP A 317 -12.61 -4.30 -1.33
N ASP A 318 -13.66 -4.48 -2.13
CA ASP A 318 -14.46 -5.73 -2.15
C ASP A 318 -13.65 -6.92 -2.70
N ASP A 319 -12.74 -6.66 -3.65
CA ASP A 319 -11.89 -7.66 -4.30
C ASP A 319 -10.61 -7.96 -3.49
N ALA A 320 -10.35 -7.22 -2.41
CA ALA A 320 -9.20 -7.46 -1.54
C ALA A 320 -9.27 -8.86 -0.86
N PRO A 321 -8.12 -9.48 -0.57
CA PRO A 321 -8.05 -10.71 0.20
C PRO A 321 -8.77 -10.63 1.56
N ASP A 322 -9.39 -11.75 1.96
CA ASP A 322 -9.99 -11.93 3.28
C ASP A 322 -8.91 -12.16 4.35
N ILE A 323 -9.11 -11.64 5.56
CA ILE A 323 -8.23 -11.88 6.71
C ILE A 323 -8.54 -13.24 7.33
N GLY A 324 -8.04 -14.28 6.67
CA GLY A 324 -8.30 -15.66 7.06
C GLY A 324 -9.72 -16.11 6.75
N LYS A 325 -10.18 -17.17 7.43
CA LYS A 325 -11.53 -17.71 7.28
C LYS A 325 -12.40 -17.32 8.46
N ALA A 326 -13.71 -17.32 8.28
CA ALA A 326 -14.67 -17.08 9.36
C ALA A 326 -14.42 -17.96 10.61
N GLU A 327 -14.03 -19.23 10.41
CA GLU A 327 -13.73 -20.17 11.51
C GLU A 327 -12.46 -19.83 12.30
N ASP A 328 -11.58 -19.01 11.73
CA ASP A 328 -10.34 -18.53 12.36
C ASP A 328 -10.53 -17.21 13.11
N ILE A 329 -11.70 -16.58 12.98
CA ILE A 329 -12.01 -15.27 13.57
C ILE A 329 -12.83 -15.47 14.84
N LYS A 330 -12.32 -14.92 15.95
CA LYS A 330 -13.01 -14.96 17.25
C LYS A 330 -13.91 -13.73 17.44
N SER A 331 -13.42 -12.55 17.10
CA SER A 331 -14.22 -11.33 17.12
C SER A 331 -13.64 -10.27 16.20
N VAL A 332 -14.53 -9.42 15.68
CA VAL A 332 -14.19 -8.24 14.89
C VAL A 332 -14.72 -7.01 15.61
N HIS A 333 -13.87 -6.02 15.81
CA HIS A 333 -14.26 -4.75 16.41
C HIS A 333 -13.89 -3.62 15.46
N ALA A 334 -14.82 -2.73 15.14
CA ALA A 334 -14.51 -1.57 14.31
C ALA A 334 -13.72 -0.57 15.14
N VAL A 335 -12.69 0.00 14.53
CA VAL A 335 -11.81 1.01 15.13
C VAL A 335 -11.88 2.24 14.27
N TRP A 336 -12.01 3.40 14.91
CA TRP A 336 -11.97 4.66 14.18
C TRP A 336 -10.52 5.00 13.82
N THR A 337 -10.29 5.31 12.54
CA THR A 337 -9.01 5.81 12.03
C THR A 337 -9.27 7.00 11.12
N ASP A 338 -8.33 7.94 11.01
CA ASP A 338 -8.46 9.06 10.06
C ASP A 338 -8.62 8.58 8.62
N ARG A 339 -8.01 7.43 8.29
CA ARG A 339 -8.17 6.80 6.98
C ARG A 339 -9.62 6.33 6.73
N SER A 340 -10.36 5.93 7.77
CA SER A 340 -11.80 5.64 7.64
C SER A 340 -12.61 6.88 7.22
N GLN A 341 -12.16 8.08 7.62
CA GLN A 341 -12.75 9.33 7.15
C GLN A 341 -12.41 9.62 5.68
N ALA A 342 -11.19 9.28 5.23
CA ALA A 342 -10.79 9.43 3.84
C ALA A 342 -11.67 8.61 2.88
N PHE A 343 -12.10 7.42 3.32
CA PHE A 343 -13.06 6.57 2.58
C PHE A 343 -14.52 6.98 2.76
N GLN A 344 -14.80 8.21 3.21
CA GLN A 344 -16.14 8.79 3.36
C GLN A 344 -17.11 7.94 4.19
N GLY A 345 -16.58 7.07 5.06
CA GLY A 345 -17.37 6.14 5.84
C GLY A 345 -18.00 5.01 5.02
N GLU A 346 -17.44 4.63 3.87
CA GLU A 346 -17.81 3.38 3.17
C GLU A 346 -17.11 2.17 3.80
N TRP A 347 -15.91 2.38 4.33
CA TRP A 347 -15.09 1.37 4.98
C TRP A 347 -14.63 1.84 6.36
N MET A 348 -14.58 0.89 7.29
CA MET A 348 -14.11 1.08 8.65
C MET A 348 -12.92 0.16 8.90
N ALA A 349 -11.85 0.70 9.49
CA ALA A 349 -10.79 -0.13 10.01
C ALA A 349 -11.34 -1.06 11.11
N ALA A 350 -10.77 -2.24 11.22
CA ALA A 350 -11.23 -3.28 12.13
C ALA A 350 -10.05 -3.96 12.82
N ARG A 351 -10.18 -4.14 14.13
CA ARG A 351 -9.33 -5.00 14.94
C ARG A 351 -9.92 -6.40 14.95
N VAL A 352 -9.13 -7.37 14.50
CA VAL A 352 -9.54 -8.76 14.32
C VAL A 352 -8.83 -9.62 15.36
N GLU A 353 -9.57 -10.15 16.32
CA GLU A 353 -9.06 -11.17 17.23
C GLU A 353 -9.28 -12.54 16.58
N ARG A 354 -8.19 -13.29 16.40
CA ARG A 354 -8.22 -14.63 15.81
C ARG A 354 -8.46 -15.69 16.89
N ALA A 355 -8.87 -16.88 16.47
CA ALA A 355 -9.17 -18.00 17.35
C ALA A 355 -7.97 -18.47 18.19
N ASP A 356 -6.74 -18.25 17.71
CA ASP A 356 -5.48 -18.52 18.41
C ASP A 356 -5.07 -17.40 19.39
N GLY A 357 -5.86 -16.32 19.48
CA GLY A 357 -5.63 -15.16 20.34
C GLY A 357 -4.71 -14.10 19.74
N SER A 358 -4.22 -14.30 18.52
CA SER A 358 -3.46 -13.29 17.80
C SER A 358 -4.36 -12.16 17.29
N ILE A 359 -3.78 -10.97 17.12
CA ILE A 359 -4.49 -9.76 16.69
C ILE A 359 -3.94 -9.32 15.34
N SER A 360 -4.85 -9.05 14.40
CA SER A 360 -4.55 -8.45 13.11
C SER A 360 -5.47 -7.25 12.88
N CYS A 361 -5.07 -6.39 11.93
CA CYS A 361 -5.90 -5.27 11.47
C CYS A 361 -6.53 -5.62 10.14
N GLY A 362 -7.68 -5.02 9.84
CA GLY A 362 -8.43 -5.23 8.60
C GLY A 362 -9.39 -4.10 8.30
N TRP A 363 -10.21 -4.32 7.28
CA TRP A 363 -11.22 -3.39 6.81
C TRP A 363 -12.56 -4.10 6.71
N ILE A 364 -13.63 -3.45 7.14
CA ILE A 364 -15.00 -3.92 6.98
C ILE A 364 -15.85 -2.84 6.31
N PRO A 365 -16.86 -3.20 5.53
CA PRO A 365 -17.85 -2.24 5.06
C PRO A 365 -18.50 -1.53 6.25
N ALA A 366 -18.70 -0.21 6.14
CA ALA A 366 -19.24 0.58 7.24
C ALA A 366 -20.68 0.20 7.60
N ASP A 367 -21.47 -0.27 6.63
CA ASP A 367 -22.83 -0.77 6.88
C ASP A 367 -22.85 -2.08 7.69
N ALA A 368 -21.77 -2.86 7.64
CA ALA A 368 -21.57 -4.02 8.51
C ALA A 368 -21.25 -3.62 9.97
N ALA A 369 -20.79 -2.38 10.19
CA ALA A 369 -20.49 -1.84 11.52
C ALA A 369 -21.73 -1.26 12.26
N GLY A 370 -22.92 -1.30 11.66
CA GLY A 370 -24.18 -0.82 12.24
C GLY A 370 -24.27 0.70 12.38
#